data_AF-A0A959SYC5-F1
#
_entry.id   AF-A0A959SYC5-F1
#
_cell.length_a   1.000
_cell.length_b   1.000
_cell.length_c   1.000
_cell.angle_alpha   90.00
_cell.angle_beta   90.00
_cell.angle_gamma   90.00
#
_symmetry.space_group_name_H-M   'P 1'
#
loop_
_entity.id
_entity.type
_entity.pdbx_description
1 polymer ?
#
loop_
_entity_poly.entity_id
_entity_poly.type
_entity_poly.pdbx_seq_one_letter_code
_entity_poly.pdbx_strand_id
1 'polypeptide(L)'
;MEVHHHAHTARKKWHHYFWEFFMLFLAVTLGFFVENTREHFIERKREKKYIESILLDLKSDVQWTTQFIKDQSYSVNSYDSVILLLKKDKRSPDEQQRLYYLVRMAMRSSWPNEANENAYEQMKNSGNLRLLHNHDVADSISRYYFNLDEISYITTLLTLRQQAVTEYEAKIFDGSVFQDMIEKKDFSFKPPDGNPPLALNDRNVINEFFVRIHYLSSIMVYSINFAKEQHDHATRLIRILEEEYKL
;
A
#
# COMPACT_ATOMS: atom_id res chain seq x y z
N MET A 1 59.38 69.38 -21.28
CA MET A 1 59.78 68.58 -20.11
C MET A 1 58.51 68.15 -19.41
N GLU A 2 58.31 66.84 -19.38
CA GLU A 2 57.31 66.14 -18.59
C GLU A 2 57.45 66.50 -17.11
N VAL A 3 56.33 66.61 -16.38
CA VAL A 3 56.23 65.95 -15.07
C VAL A 3 54.77 65.55 -14.87
N HIS A 4 54.46 64.27 -15.10
CA HIS A 4 53.22 63.67 -14.63
C HIS A 4 53.26 63.64 -13.10
N HIS A 5 52.40 64.41 -12.44
CA HIS A 5 52.09 64.19 -11.03
C HIS A 5 51.29 62.88 -10.93
N HIS A 6 51.99 61.75 -10.87
CA HIS A 6 51.41 60.55 -10.29
C HIS A 6 51.16 60.86 -8.82
N ALA A 7 49.89 61.07 -8.47
CA ALA A 7 49.44 61.15 -7.10
C ALA A 7 50.04 59.95 -6.35
N HIS A 8 50.98 60.23 -5.45
CA HIS A 8 51.57 59.21 -4.60
C HIS A 8 50.42 58.60 -3.78
N THR A 9 49.94 57.43 -4.19
CA THR A 9 49.20 56.55 -3.30
C THR A 9 50.12 56.32 -2.10
N ALA A 10 49.75 56.89 -0.95
CA ALA A 10 50.46 56.64 0.30
C ALA A 10 50.63 55.12 0.43
N ARG A 11 51.87 54.64 0.52
CA ARG A 11 52.17 53.22 0.70
C ARG A 11 51.34 52.72 1.88
N LYS A 12 50.33 51.89 1.60
CA LYS A 12 49.49 51.31 2.64
C LYS A 12 50.39 50.54 3.59
N LYS A 13 50.36 50.88 4.87
CA LYS A 13 51.07 50.13 5.92
C LYS A 13 50.55 48.68 5.88
N TRP A 14 51.42 47.71 6.17
CA TRP A 14 51.08 46.28 6.14
C TRP A 14 49.76 45.92 6.86
N HIS A 15 49.46 46.61 7.96
CA HIS A 15 48.17 46.48 8.66
C HIS A 15 46.93 46.73 7.78
N HIS A 16 46.97 47.65 6.80
CA HIS A 16 45.85 47.86 5.89
C HIS A 16 45.62 46.66 4.97
N TYR A 17 46.68 46.05 4.45
CA TYR A 17 46.57 44.83 3.66
C TYR A 17 46.04 43.65 4.48
N PHE A 18 46.45 43.54 5.75
CA PHE A 18 45.90 42.55 6.67
C PHE A 18 44.40 42.76 6.91
N TRP A 19 43.96 43.99 7.16
CA TRP A 19 42.53 44.29 7.37
C TRP A 19 41.70 44.13 6.10
N GLU A 20 42.25 44.44 4.92
CA GLU A 20 41.61 44.18 3.63
C GLU A 20 41.46 42.68 3.36
N PHE A 21 42.52 41.90 3.58
CA PHE A 21 42.45 40.44 3.53
C PHE A 21 41.43 39.90 4.53
N PHE A 22 41.48 40.34 5.79
CA PHE A 22 40.59 39.87 6.84
C PHE A 22 39.14 40.21 6.54
N MET A 23 38.84 41.38 5.99
CA MET A 23 37.49 41.75 5.54
C MET A 23 36.99 40.80 4.44
N LEU A 24 37.79 40.58 3.39
CA LEU A 24 37.41 39.69 2.28
C LEU A 24 37.29 38.24 2.73
N PHE A 25 38.24 37.77 3.54
CA PHE A 25 38.22 36.45 4.15
C PHE A 25 36.95 36.27 4.99
N LEU A 26 36.67 37.20 5.91
CA LEU A 26 35.48 37.15 6.75
C LEU A 26 34.20 37.17 5.93
N ALA A 27 34.10 38.01 4.89
CA ALA A 27 32.93 38.07 4.02
C ALA A 27 32.66 36.72 3.33
N VAL A 28 33.70 36.07 2.79
CA VAL A 28 33.58 34.77 2.13
C VAL A 28 33.29 33.65 3.14
N THR A 29 33.97 33.63 4.29
CA THR A 29 33.76 32.64 5.36
C THR A 29 32.34 32.73 5.93
N LEU A 30 31.84 33.93 6.22
CA LEU A 30 30.47 34.12 6.69
C LEU A 30 29.44 33.74 5.63
N GLY A 31 29.68 34.07 4.36
CA GLY A 31 28.84 33.64 3.25
C GLY A 31 28.71 32.12 3.19
N PHE A 32 29.83 31.40 3.30
CA PHE A 32 29.84 29.94 3.35
C PHE A 32 29.10 29.39 4.58
N PHE A 33 29.31 29.99 5.77
CA PHE A 33 28.66 29.55 7.00
C PHE A 33 27.13 29.73 6.96
N VAL A 34 26.67 30.87 6.44
CA VAL A 34 25.25 31.18 6.25
C VAL A 34 24.63 30.21 5.24
N GLU A 35 25.31 29.94 4.12
CA GLU A 35 24.83 29.00 3.11
C GLU A 35 24.71 27.57 3.68
N ASN A 36 25.73 27.08 4.37
CA ASN A 36 25.71 25.76 5.00
C ASN A 36 24.57 25.64 6.05
N THR A 37 24.36 26.68 6.86
CA THR A 37 23.27 26.71 7.84
C THR A 37 21.89 26.74 7.17
N ARG A 38 21.75 27.55 6.11
CA ARG A 38 20.51 27.67 5.32
C ARG A 38 20.17 26.34 4.66
N GLU A 39 21.16 25.66 4.09
CA GLU A 39 20.99 24.35 3.44
C GLU A 39 20.43 23.32 4.42
N HIS A 40 21.09 23.13 5.57
CA HIS A 40 20.61 22.22 6.62
C HIS A 40 19.19 22.55 7.07
N PHE A 41 18.86 23.83 7.26
CA PHE A 41 17.51 24.24 7.64
C PHE A 41 16.46 23.88 6.58
N ILE A 42 16.77 24.08 5.30
CA ILE A 42 15.87 23.72 4.19
C ILE A 42 15.76 22.20 4.05
N GLU A 43 16.84 21.45 4.24
CA GLU A 43 16.84 19.97 4.24
C GLU A 43 15.94 19.43 5.35
N ARG A 44 16.06 19.94 6.60
CA ARG A 44 15.17 19.53 7.70
C ARG A 44 13.70 19.82 7.44
N LYS A 45 13.41 20.97 6.82
CA LYS A 45 12.03 21.30 6.42
C LYS A 45 11.48 20.37 5.35
N ARG A 46 12.32 19.98 4.38
CA ARG A 46 11.94 19.03 3.33
C ARG A 46 11.73 17.63 3.90
N GLU A 47 12.64 17.17 4.75
CA GLU A 47 12.53 15.91 5.48
C GLU A 47 11.18 15.83 6.22
N LYS A 48 10.86 16.83 7.05
CA LYS A 48 9.58 16.85 7.79
C LYS A 48 8.35 16.74 6.87
N LYS A 49 8.34 17.45 5.73
CA LYS A 49 7.24 17.37 4.76
C LYS A 49 7.11 15.99 4.12
N TYR A 50 8.22 15.32 3.83
CA TYR A 50 8.20 13.95 3.35
C TYR A 50 7.63 13.00 4.40
N ILE A 51 8.05 13.15 5.66
CA ILE A 51 7.53 12.33 6.76
C ILE A 51 6.03 12.55 6.97
N GLU A 52 5.55 13.79 6.93
CA GLU A 52 4.10 14.08 6.98
C GLU A 52 3.34 13.38 5.86
N SER A 53 3.92 13.32 4.66
CA SER A 53 3.31 12.61 3.51
C SER A 53 3.33 11.09 3.67
N ILE A 54 4.47 10.53 4.11
CA ILE A 54 4.60 9.10 4.42
C ILE A 54 3.62 8.70 5.54
N LEU A 55 3.43 9.56 6.55
CA LEU A 55 2.49 9.32 7.63
C LEU A 55 1.05 9.22 7.13
N LEU A 56 0.66 10.07 6.18
CA LEU A 56 -0.66 10.01 5.54
C LEU A 56 -0.83 8.72 4.73
N ASP A 57 0.20 8.34 3.97
CA ASP A 57 0.22 7.10 3.20
C ASP A 57 0.04 5.89 4.13
N LEU A 58 0.85 5.77 5.19
CA LEU A 58 0.76 4.69 6.18
C LEU A 58 -0.61 4.64 6.89
N LYS A 59 -1.20 5.79 7.22
CA LYS A 59 -2.55 5.85 7.82
C LYS A 59 -3.62 5.32 6.86
N SER A 60 -3.49 5.62 5.57
CA SER A 60 -4.32 5.03 4.52
C SER A 60 -4.13 3.51 4.45
N ASP A 61 -2.88 3.04 4.48
CA ASP A 61 -2.56 1.62 4.40
C ASP A 61 -3.12 0.82 5.58
N VAL A 62 -3.07 1.37 6.79
CA VAL A 62 -3.70 0.78 7.98
C VAL A 62 -5.21 0.63 7.80
N GLN A 63 -5.88 1.64 7.26
CA GLN A 63 -7.32 1.57 6.99
C GLN A 63 -7.63 0.52 5.91
N TRP A 64 -6.83 0.47 4.84
CA TRP A 64 -7.08 -0.41 3.71
C TRP A 64 -6.83 -1.86 4.09
N THR A 65 -5.71 -2.14 4.75
CA THR A 65 -5.40 -3.48 5.26
C THR A 65 -6.44 -3.99 6.25
N THR A 66 -7.01 -3.12 7.10
CA THR A 66 -8.10 -3.50 8.01
C THR A 66 -9.32 -3.99 7.23
N GLN A 67 -9.73 -3.24 6.21
CA GLN A 67 -10.89 -3.57 5.39
C GLN A 67 -10.62 -4.83 4.53
N PHE A 68 -9.43 -4.93 3.93
CA PHE A 68 -8.98 -6.10 3.17
C PHE A 68 -9.02 -7.38 4.03
N ILE A 69 -8.46 -7.36 5.24
CA ILE A 69 -8.47 -8.52 6.16
C ILE A 69 -9.89 -8.97 6.43
N LYS A 70 -10.80 -8.03 6.69
CA LYS A 70 -12.21 -8.32 6.97
C LYS A 70 -12.91 -8.95 5.75
N ASP A 71 -12.77 -8.35 4.59
CA ASP A 71 -13.45 -8.79 3.38
C ASP A 71 -12.91 -10.13 2.88
N GLN A 72 -11.59 -10.30 2.88
CA GLN A 72 -10.95 -11.56 2.52
C GLN A 72 -11.31 -12.69 3.50
N SER A 73 -11.41 -12.41 4.80
CA SER A 73 -11.88 -13.38 5.80
C SER A 73 -13.33 -13.79 5.55
N TYR A 74 -14.18 -12.84 5.15
CA TYR A 74 -15.56 -13.12 4.76
C TYR A 74 -15.61 -14.04 3.52
N SER A 75 -14.77 -13.81 2.51
CA SER A 75 -14.66 -14.66 1.33
C SER A 75 -14.26 -16.09 1.68
N VAL A 76 -13.23 -16.27 2.50
CA VAL A 76 -12.79 -17.61 2.96
C VAL A 76 -13.93 -18.35 3.67
N ASN A 77 -14.59 -17.71 4.62
CA ASN A 77 -15.71 -18.31 5.36
C ASN A 77 -16.93 -18.62 4.45
N SER A 78 -17.14 -17.81 3.43
CA SER A 78 -18.20 -18.02 2.43
C SER A 78 -17.90 -19.25 1.59
N TYR A 79 -16.66 -19.42 1.14
CA TYR A 79 -16.22 -20.60 0.40
C TYR A 79 -16.30 -21.88 1.25
N ASP A 80 -15.94 -21.83 2.53
CA ASP A 80 -16.11 -22.97 3.45
C ASP A 80 -17.60 -23.37 3.55
N SER A 81 -18.47 -22.37 3.67
CA SER A 81 -19.92 -22.59 3.70
C SER A 81 -20.46 -23.16 2.37
N VAL A 82 -19.95 -22.71 1.23
CA VAL A 82 -20.27 -23.24 -0.11
C VAL A 82 -19.92 -24.72 -0.19
N ILE A 83 -18.72 -25.12 0.25
CA ILE A 83 -18.30 -26.52 0.28
C ILE A 83 -19.26 -27.35 1.16
N LEU A 84 -19.55 -26.87 2.38
CA LEU A 84 -20.44 -27.58 3.30
C LEU A 84 -21.85 -27.77 2.73
N LEU A 85 -22.40 -26.76 2.04
CA LEU A 85 -23.72 -26.83 1.42
C LEU A 85 -23.74 -27.77 0.21
N LEU A 86 -22.70 -27.74 -0.64
CA LEU A 86 -22.61 -28.62 -1.81
C LEU A 86 -22.36 -30.09 -1.44
N LYS A 87 -21.83 -30.38 -0.25
CA LYS A 87 -21.66 -31.76 0.27
C LYS A 87 -22.96 -32.40 0.76
N LYS A 88 -24.04 -31.64 0.94
CA LYS A 88 -25.32 -32.21 1.41
C LYS A 88 -26.02 -32.97 0.29
N ASP A 89 -26.53 -34.16 0.62
CA ASP A 89 -27.34 -34.97 -0.32
C ASP A 89 -28.63 -34.24 -0.74
N LYS A 90 -29.22 -33.49 0.19
CA LYS A 90 -30.41 -32.66 -0.03
C LYS A 90 -30.24 -31.33 0.69
N ARG A 91 -30.66 -30.24 0.03
CA ARG A 91 -30.68 -28.88 0.56
C ARG A 91 -32.12 -28.39 0.69
N SER A 92 -32.43 -27.67 1.76
CA SER A 92 -33.69 -26.92 1.85
C SER A 92 -33.70 -25.76 0.83
N PRO A 93 -34.88 -25.19 0.50
CA PRO A 93 -34.95 -23.97 -0.32
C PRO A 93 -34.06 -22.85 0.21
N ASP A 94 -34.09 -22.57 1.52
CA ASP A 94 -33.25 -21.53 2.13
C ASP A 94 -31.75 -21.81 1.99
N GLU A 95 -31.35 -23.07 2.13
CA GLU A 95 -29.96 -23.50 1.94
C GLU A 95 -29.50 -23.36 0.49
N GLN A 96 -30.40 -23.62 -0.45
CA GLN A 96 -30.14 -23.46 -1.88
C GLN A 96 -30.00 -21.99 -2.26
N GLN A 97 -30.88 -21.12 -1.76
CA GLN A 97 -30.76 -19.67 -1.95
C GLN A 97 -29.46 -19.13 -1.34
N ARG A 98 -29.15 -19.56 -0.11
CA ARG A 98 -27.92 -19.19 0.58
C ARG A 98 -26.67 -19.64 -0.18
N LEU A 99 -26.69 -20.83 -0.77
CA LEU A 99 -25.57 -21.35 -1.57
C LEU A 99 -25.29 -20.44 -2.78
N TYR A 100 -26.33 -20.08 -3.55
CA TYR A 100 -26.21 -19.16 -4.68
C TYR A 100 -25.71 -17.77 -4.24
N TYR A 101 -26.24 -17.26 -3.13
CA TYR A 101 -25.80 -15.98 -2.58
C TYR A 101 -24.32 -16.00 -2.16
N LEU A 102 -23.91 -17.04 -1.42
CA LEU A 102 -22.55 -17.15 -0.91
C LEU A 102 -21.52 -17.29 -2.02
N VAL A 103 -21.76 -18.12 -3.05
CA VAL A 103 -20.78 -18.27 -4.14
C VAL A 103 -20.57 -16.95 -4.88
N ARG A 104 -21.66 -16.21 -5.13
CA ARG A 104 -21.61 -14.91 -5.80
C ARG A 104 -20.88 -13.84 -4.97
N MET A 105 -21.09 -13.85 -3.66
CA MET A 105 -20.52 -12.86 -2.73
C MET A 105 -19.08 -13.19 -2.32
N ALA A 106 -18.71 -14.47 -2.25
CA ALA A 106 -17.36 -14.91 -1.89
C ALA A 106 -16.30 -14.32 -2.83
N MET A 107 -16.61 -14.23 -4.13
CA MET A 107 -15.71 -13.63 -5.10
C MET A 107 -15.72 -12.09 -5.07
N ARG A 108 -16.88 -11.47 -4.79
CA ARG A 108 -17.02 -10.00 -4.74
C ARG A 108 -16.18 -9.37 -3.63
N SER A 109 -16.06 -10.05 -2.49
CA SER A 109 -15.34 -9.54 -1.32
C SER A 109 -13.81 -9.74 -1.39
N SER A 110 -13.28 -10.22 -2.52
CA SER A 110 -11.84 -10.53 -2.67
C SER A 110 -11.11 -9.51 -3.55
N TRP A 111 -11.25 -8.23 -3.20
CA TRP A 111 -10.48 -7.16 -3.84
C TRP A 111 -8.99 -7.31 -3.55
N PRO A 112 -8.10 -6.92 -4.47
CA PRO A 112 -6.66 -6.92 -4.23
C PRO A 112 -6.30 -6.11 -2.99
N ASN A 113 -5.23 -6.52 -2.31
CA ASN A 113 -4.60 -5.67 -1.33
C ASN A 113 -3.77 -4.60 -2.07
N GLU A 114 -3.72 -3.39 -1.52
CA GLU A 114 -2.99 -2.26 -2.08
C GLU A 114 -2.25 -1.54 -0.95
N ALA A 115 -1.16 -0.87 -1.31
CA ALA A 115 -0.39 -0.02 -0.40
C ALA A 115 -0.01 1.27 -1.11
N ASN A 116 -0.01 2.38 -0.38
CA ASN A 116 0.31 3.69 -0.88
C ASN A 116 1.80 3.99 -0.66
N GLU A 117 2.56 3.97 -1.76
CA GLU A 117 3.99 4.24 -1.77
C GLU A 117 4.35 5.57 -2.43
N ASN A 118 3.37 6.44 -2.68
CA ASN A 118 3.58 7.68 -3.43
C ASN A 118 4.65 8.58 -2.80
N ALA A 119 4.58 8.82 -1.49
CA ALA A 119 5.55 9.67 -0.81
C ALA A 119 6.95 9.04 -0.79
N TYR A 120 7.03 7.72 -0.57
CA TYR A 120 8.28 6.98 -0.59
C TYR A 120 8.94 6.99 -1.97
N GLU A 121 8.18 6.70 -3.02
CA GLU A 121 8.66 6.72 -4.41
C GLU A 121 9.10 8.12 -4.83
N GLN A 122 8.36 9.17 -4.45
CA GLN A 122 8.81 10.54 -4.69
C GLN A 122 10.14 10.83 -4.01
N MET A 123 10.31 10.40 -2.76
CA MET A 123 11.54 10.59 -2.00
C MET A 123 12.71 9.79 -2.60
N LYS A 124 12.47 8.54 -3.02
CA LYS A 124 13.45 7.66 -3.68
C LYS A 124 13.90 8.24 -5.01
N ASN A 125 12.95 8.56 -5.90
CA ASN A 125 13.23 9.01 -7.26
C ASN A 125 13.84 10.42 -7.32
N SER A 126 13.60 11.26 -6.32
CA SER A 126 14.24 12.58 -6.19
C SER A 126 15.62 12.54 -5.50
N GLY A 127 16.10 11.36 -5.09
CA GLY A 127 17.36 11.21 -4.34
C GLY A 127 17.30 11.79 -2.92
N ASN A 128 16.09 12.04 -2.41
CA ASN A 128 15.86 12.70 -1.14
C ASN A 128 15.85 11.73 0.05
N LEU A 129 15.97 10.41 -0.16
CA LEU A 129 16.14 9.45 0.95
C LEU A 129 17.33 9.82 1.86
N ARG A 130 18.38 10.43 1.29
CA ARG A 130 19.54 10.95 2.05
C ARG A 130 19.18 12.04 3.08
N LEU A 131 18.00 12.66 2.96
CA LEU A 131 17.53 13.68 3.88
C LEU A 131 17.10 13.08 5.23
N LEU A 132 16.81 11.77 5.28
CA LEU A 132 16.46 11.07 6.52
C LEU A 132 17.68 11.02 7.44
N HIS A 133 17.71 11.91 8.42
CA HIS A 133 18.85 12.05 9.32
C HIS A 133 18.92 10.94 10.37
N ASN A 134 17.77 10.38 10.76
CA ASN A 134 17.68 9.30 11.71
C ASN A 134 17.74 7.98 10.94
N HIS A 135 18.86 7.26 11.08
CA HIS A 135 19.09 6.01 10.37
C HIS A 135 18.10 4.91 10.77
N ASP A 136 17.69 4.85 12.04
CA ASP A 136 16.72 3.86 12.50
C ASP A 136 15.34 4.10 11.86
N VAL A 137 14.96 5.38 11.70
CA VAL A 137 13.74 5.75 10.97
C VAL A 137 13.87 5.40 9.49
N ALA A 138 15.00 5.73 8.85
CA ALA A 138 15.24 5.44 7.45
C ALA A 138 15.17 3.93 7.15
N ASP A 139 15.76 3.11 8.02
CA ASP A 139 15.72 1.65 7.92
C ASP A 139 14.31 1.11 8.14
N SER A 140 13.56 1.69 9.09
CA SER A 140 12.17 1.30 9.37
C SER A 140 11.23 1.61 8.19
N ILE A 141 11.36 2.79 7.59
CA ILE A 141 10.63 3.18 6.37
C ILE A 141 11.00 2.23 5.23
N SER A 142 12.29 2.04 4.96
CA SER A 142 12.76 1.21 3.85
C SER A 142 12.30 -0.24 3.98
N ARG A 143 12.31 -0.79 5.21
CA ARG A 143 11.84 -2.16 5.47
C ARG A 143 10.34 -2.33 5.25
N TYR A 144 9.54 -1.30 5.54
CA TYR A 144 8.11 -1.33 5.25
C TYR A 144 7.89 -1.44 3.74
N TYR A 145 8.47 -0.50 2.96
CA TYR A 145 8.28 -0.42 1.52
C TYR A 145 8.91 -1.58 0.74
N PHE A 146 10.02 -2.16 1.22
CA PHE A 146 10.65 -3.33 0.61
C PHE A 146 9.72 -4.54 0.49
N ASN A 147 8.79 -4.71 1.45
CA ASN A 147 7.90 -5.87 1.46
C ASN A 147 6.67 -5.68 0.55
N LEU A 148 6.47 -4.51 -0.07
CA LEU A 148 5.26 -4.26 -0.86
C LEU A 148 5.27 -5.00 -2.21
N ASP A 149 6.43 -5.36 -2.76
CA ASP A 149 6.53 -6.16 -3.99
C ASP A 149 5.79 -7.52 -3.87
N GLU A 150 5.77 -8.08 -2.66
CA GLU A 150 5.07 -9.33 -2.34
C GLU A 150 3.56 -9.18 -2.53
N ILE A 151 2.98 -7.98 -2.33
CA ILE A 151 1.56 -7.72 -2.54
C ILE A 151 1.16 -7.97 -4.00
N SER A 152 1.98 -7.49 -4.94
CA SER A 152 1.74 -7.66 -6.38
C SER A 152 1.82 -9.14 -6.80
N TYR A 153 2.80 -9.86 -6.26
CA TYR A 153 2.95 -11.31 -6.47
C TYR A 153 1.74 -12.09 -5.94
N ILE A 154 1.33 -11.85 -4.70
CA ILE A 154 0.15 -12.48 -4.07
C ILE A 154 -1.12 -12.16 -4.88
N THR A 155 -1.28 -10.90 -5.29
CA THR A 155 -2.45 -10.44 -6.08
C THR A 155 -2.55 -11.19 -7.40
N THR A 156 -1.43 -11.35 -8.11
CA THR A 156 -1.37 -12.12 -9.36
C THR A 156 -1.80 -13.57 -9.14
N LEU A 157 -1.30 -14.22 -8.08
CA LEU A 157 -1.70 -15.58 -7.72
C LEU A 157 -3.19 -15.67 -7.37
N LEU A 158 -3.72 -14.71 -6.60
CA LEU A 158 -5.15 -14.65 -6.26
C LEU A 158 -6.02 -14.57 -7.50
N THR A 159 -5.71 -13.67 -8.44
CA THR A 159 -6.47 -13.53 -9.69
C THR A 159 -6.48 -14.82 -10.51
N LEU A 160 -5.32 -15.48 -10.65
CA LEU A 160 -5.23 -16.76 -11.37
C LEU A 160 -6.07 -17.86 -10.71
N ARG A 161 -6.08 -17.94 -9.38
CA ARG A 161 -6.88 -18.93 -8.64
C ARG A 161 -8.36 -18.61 -8.65
N GLN A 162 -8.75 -17.33 -8.59
CA GLN A 162 -10.13 -16.88 -8.74
C GLN A 162 -10.69 -17.27 -10.10
N GLN A 163 -9.95 -17.00 -11.19
CA GLN A 163 -10.36 -17.39 -12.53
C GLN A 163 -10.64 -18.91 -12.63
N ALA A 164 -9.75 -19.74 -12.07
CA ALA A 164 -9.94 -21.18 -12.06
C ALA A 164 -11.21 -21.61 -11.30
N VAL A 165 -11.55 -20.94 -10.21
CA VAL A 165 -12.80 -21.17 -9.45
C VAL A 165 -14.02 -20.76 -10.30
N THR A 166 -13.99 -19.58 -10.92
CA THR A 166 -15.09 -19.07 -11.76
C THR A 166 -15.40 -19.99 -12.95
N GLU A 167 -14.39 -20.58 -13.58
CA GLU A 167 -14.57 -21.53 -14.68
C GLU A 167 -15.35 -22.79 -14.27
N TYR A 168 -15.26 -23.20 -13.01
CA TYR A 168 -16.01 -24.35 -12.48
C TYR A 168 -17.35 -23.96 -11.87
N GLU A 169 -17.43 -22.77 -11.28
CA GLU A 169 -18.68 -22.17 -10.86
C GLU A 169 -19.67 -22.11 -12.04
N ALA A 170 -19.19 -21.66 -13.21
CA ALA A 170 -19.98 -21.58 -14.44
C ALA A 170 -20.52 -22.94 -14.94
N LYS A 171 -19.92 -24.06 -14.51
CA LYS A 171 -20.42 -25.41 -14.82
C LYS A 171 -21.52 -25.84 -13.86
N ILE A 172 -21.41 -25.46 -12.59
CA ILE A 172 -22.24 -25.95 -11.49
C ILE A 172 -23.51 -25.10 -11.32
N PHE A 173 -23.39 -23.78 -11.47
CA PHE A 173 -24.44 -22.83 -11.16
C PHE A 173 -25.17 -22.34 -12.41
N ASP A 174 -26.48 -22.14 -12.29
CA ASP A 174 -27.29 -21.59 -13.37
C ASP A 174 -27.10 -20.06 -13.44
N GLY A 175 -26.49 -19.61 -14.53
CA GLY A 175 -26.21 -18.19 -14.76
C GLY A 175 -27.46 -17.32 -14.89
N SER A 176 -28.63 -17.90 -15.26
CA SER A 176 -29.89 -17.15 -15.30
C SER A 176 -30.34 -16.72 -13.90
N VAL A 177 -30.07 -17.55 -12.88
CA VAL A 177 -30.35 -17.22 -11.47
C VAL A 177 -29.49 -16.02 -11.04
N PHE A 178 -28.24 -15.93 -11.49
CA PHE A 178 -27.40 -14.77 -11.21
C PHE A 178 -27.94 -13.46 -11.84
N GLN A 179 -28.65 -13.55 -12.96
CA GLN A 179 -29.28 -12.39 -13.59
C GLN A 179 -30.44 -11.83 -12.74
N ASP A 180 -31.11 -12.69 -11.98
CA ASP A 180 -32.23 -12.28 -11.10
C ASP A 180 -31.75 -11.79 -9.72
N MET A 181 -30.52 -12.18 -9.33
CA MET A 181 -29.91 -11.76 -8.07
C MET A 181 -29.35 -10.34 -8.09
N ILE A 182 -29.01 -9.78 -9.27
CA ILE A 182 -28.32 -8.49 -9.38
C ILE A 182 -29.28 -7.30 -9.37
N GLU A 183 -29.08 -6.38 -8.42
CA GLU A 183 -29.76 -5.08 -8.42
C GLU A 183 -28.86 -4.04 -9.09
N LYS A 184 -29.15 -3.75 -10.37
CA LYS A 184 -28.29 -2.92 -11.22
C LYS A 184 -28.13 -1.47 -10.75
N LYS A 185 -29.13 -0.92 -10.05
CA LYS A 185 -29.12 0.49 -9.61
C LYS A 185 -27.99 0.78 -8.63
N ASP A 186 -27.81 -0.11 -7.65
CA ASP A 186 -26.86 0.07 -6.54
C ASP A 186 -25.71 -0.95 -6.59
N PHE A 187 -25.63 -1.73 -7.68
CA PHE A 187 -24.70 -2.86 -7.86
C PHE A 187 -24.66 -3.77 -6.62
N SER A 188 -25.85 -4.18 -6.18
CA SER A 188 -26.08 -5.05 -5.02
C SER A 188 -26.47 -6.47 -5.50
N PHE A 189 -26.37 -7.45 -4.60
CA PHE A 189 -26.88 -8.79 -4.85
C PHE A 189 -27.83 -9.18 -3.74
N LYS A 190 -29.00 -9.71 -4.09
CA LYS A 190 -29.94 -10.34 -3.16
C LYS A 190 -29.91 -11.86 -3.32
N PRO A 191 -30.30 -12.63 -2.29
CA PRO A 191 -30.56 -14.06 -2.46
C PRO A 191 -31.60 -14.29 -3.58
N PRO A 192 -31.48 -15.37 -4.36
CA PRO A 192 -32.48 -15.71 -5.35
C PRO A 192 -33.78 -16.18 -4.70
N ASP A 193 -34.90 -16.08 -5.41
CA ASP A 193 -36.20 -16.53 -4.91
C ASP A 193 -36.38 -18.05 -5.09
N GLY A 194 -37.17 -18.69 -4.20
CA GLY A 194 -37.60 -20.09 -4.37
C GLY A 194 -36.51 -21.14 -4.07
N ASN A 195 -36.35 -22.12 -4.96
CA ASN A 195 -35.40 -23.23 -4.80
C ASN A 195 -34.66 -23.50 -6.13
N PRO A 196 -33.77 -22.58 -6.56
CA PRO A 196 -33.15 -22.66 -7.87
C PRO A 196 -32.27 -23.92 -7.99
N PRO A 197 -32.45 -24.75 -9.02
CA PRO A 197 -31.61 -25.94 -9.21
C PRO A 197 -30.17 -25.53 -9.53
N LEU A 198 -29.22 -26.46 -9.34
CA LEU A 198 -27.90 -26.32 -9.95
C LEU A 198 -28.00 -26.58 -11.46
N ALA A 199 -27.16 -25.93 -12.25
CA ALA A 199 -27.03 -26.24 -13.68
C ALA A 199 -26.46 -27.65 -13.89
N LEU A 200 -25.49 -28.04 -13.07
CA LEU A 200 -24.92 -29.38 -13.07
C LEU A 200 -24.69 -29.88 -11.63
N ASN A 201 -25.23 -31.05 -11.33
CA ASN A 201 -25.05 -31.74 -10.05
C ASN A 201 -24.24 -33.02 -10.22
N ASP A 202 -23.05 -32.91 -10.80
CA ASP A 202 -22.11 -34.02 -11.01
C ASP A 202 -21.05 -34.07 -9.90
N ARG A 203 -20.84 -35.26 -9.33
CA ARG A 203 -19.93 -35.45 -8.19
C ARG A 203 -18.47 -35.13 -8.52
N ASN A 204 -18.01 -35.48 -9.72
CA ASN A 204 -16.61 -35.27 -10.10
C ASN A 204 -16.35 -33.78 -10.36
N VAL A 205 -17.27 -33.10 -11.05
CA VAL A 205 -17.18 -31.65 -11.29
C VAL A 205 -17.23 -30.85 -9.98
N ILE A 206 -18.13 -31.22 -9.05
CA ILE A 206 -18.21 -30.58 -7.73
C ILE A 206 -16.93 -30.82 -6.92
N ASN A 207 -16.36 -32.03 -6.95
CA ASN A 207 -15.10 -32.30 -6.26
C ASN A 207 -13.94 -31.48 -6.84
N GLU A 208 -13.86 -31.34 -8.16
CA GLU A 208 -12.86 -30.49 -8.82
C GLU A 208 -13.02 -29.00 -8.50
N PHE A 209 -14.26 -28.54 -8.28
CA PHE A 209 -14.54 -27.21 -7.77
C PHE A 209 -14.06 -27.03 -6.33
N PHE A 210 -14.28 -28.02 -5.45
CA PHE A 210 -13.77 -27.99 -4.07
C PHE A 210 -12.25 -27.89 -4.02
N VAL A 211 -11.54 -28.65 -4.85
CA VAL A 211 -10.08 -28.60 -4.93
C VAL A 211 -9.60 -27.18 -5.29
N ARG A 212 -10.25 -26.53 -6.25
CA ARG A 212 -9.92 -25.16 -6.67
C ARG A 212 -10.22 -24.14 -5.58
N ILE A 213 -11.35 -24.26 -4.90
CA ILE A 213 -11.66 -23.46 -3.71
C ILE A 213 -10.57 -23.63 -2.66
N HIS A 214 -10.13 -24.85 -2.36
CA HIS A 214 -9.06 -25.07 -1.37
C HIS A 214 -7.76 -24.35 -1.76
N TYR A 215 -7.34 -24.41 -3.03
CA TYR A 215 -6.16 -23.67 -3.48
C TYR A 215 -6.34 -22.16 -3.38
N LEU A 216 -7.53 -21.64 -3.69
CA LEU A 216 -7.85 -20.22 -3.54
C LEU A 216 -7.86 -19.80 -2.06
N SER A 217 -8.60 -20.49 -1.21
CA SER A 217 -8.66 -20.21 0.23
C SER A 217 -7.28 -20.28 0.89
N SER A 218 -6.40 -21.19 0.45
CA SER A 218 -5.04 -21.28 0.99
C SER A 218 -4.24 -19.99 0.73
N ILE A 219 -4.27 -19.46 -0.50
CA ILE A 219 -3.59 -18.21 -0.81
C ILE A 219 -4.29 -17.01 -0.15
N MET A 220 -5.62 -17.04 0.00
CA MET A 220 -6.37 -16.01 0.73
C MET A 220 -5.95 -15.96 2.20
N VAL A 221 -5.87 -17.09 2.89
CA VAL A 221 -5.43 -17.15 4.29
C VAL A 221 -3.98 -16.68 4.43
N TYR A 222 -3.10 -17.07 3.50
CA TYR A 222 -1.75 -16.52 3.45
C TYR A 222 -1.76 -14.99 3.31
N SER A 223 -2.54 -14.46 2.36
CA SER A 223 -2.67 -13.01 2.14
C SER A 223 -3.22 -12.25 3.35
N ILE A 224 -4.14 -12.86 4.12
CA ILE A 224 -4.66 -12.28 5.37
C ILE A 224 -3.55 -12.15 6.41
N ASN A 225 -2.74 -13.20 6.59
CA ASN A 225 -1.65 -13.17 7.57
C ASN A 225 -0.57 -12.16 7.16
N PHE A 226 -0.20 -12.13 5.89
CA PHE A 226 0.71 -11.13 5.36
C PHE A 226 0.18 -9.70 5.58
N ALA A 227 -1.10 -9.45 5.28
CA ALA A 227 -1.72 -8.15 5.51
C ALA A 227 -1.74 -7.73 6.99
N LYS A 228 -1.91 -8.69 7.92
CA LYS A 228 -1.81 -8.41 9.38
C LYS A 228 -0.40 -7.98 9.77
N GLU A 229 0.63 -8.65 9.25
CA GLU A 229 2.02 -8.26 9.49
C GLU A 229 2.29 -6.85 8.95
N GLN A 230 1.83 -6.54 7.74
CA GLN A 230 1.95 -5.19 7.16
C GLN A 230 1.20 -4.13 7.97
N HIS A 231 -0.01 -4.44 8.42
CA HIS A 231 -0.81 -3.56 9.28
C HIS A 231 -0.08 -3.24 10.58
N ASP A 232 0.48 -4.26 11.24
CA ASP A 232 1.23 -4.11 12.48
C ASP A 232 2.53 -3.32 12.26
N HIS A 233 3.20 -3.52 11.12
CA HIS A 233 4.40 -2.78 10.73
C HIS A 233 4.08 -1.30 10.50
N ALA A 234 3.05 -1.01 9.70
CA ALA A 234 2.60 0.36 9.43
C ALA A 234 2.21 1.08 10.73
N THR A 235 1.44 0.42 11.60
CA THR A 235 1.01 1.00 12.89
C THR A 235 2.20 1.33 13.80
N ARG A 236 3.20 0.45 13.87
CA ARG A 236 4.43 0.72 14.64
C ARG A 236 5.24 1.87 14.03
N LEU A 237 5.34 1.91 12.70
CA LEU A 237 6.07 2.96 11.99
C LEU A 237 5.40 4.33 12.18
N ILE A 238 4.07 4.40 12.08
CA ILE A 238 3.28 5.61 12.39
C ILE A 238 3.69 6.18 13.76
N ARG A 239 3.69 5.33 14.80
CA ARG A 239 4.07 5.78 16.15
C ARG A 239 5.51 6.30 16.22
N ILE A 240 6.46 5.59 15.59
CA ILE A 240 7.87 6.02 15.55
C ILE A 240 8.00 7.39 14.87
N LEU A 241 7.30 7.60 13.76
CA LEU A 241 7.34 8.86 13.02
C LEU A 241 6.69 10.01 13.80
N GLU A 242 5.55 9.76 14.45
CA GLU A 242 4.87 10.75 15.30
C GLU A 242 5.75 11.16 16.49
N GLU A 243 6.40 10.21 17.15
CA GLU A 243 7.32 10.45 18.27
C GLU A 243 8.58 11.22 17.84
N GLU A 244 9.27 10.77 16.79
CA GLU A 244 10.54 11.36 16.34
C GLU A 244 10.35 12.79 15.79
N TYR A 245 9.29 13.01 15.02
CA TYR A 245 9.07 14.29 14.33
C TYR A 245 8.10 15.23 15.06
N LYS A 246 7.54 14.80 16.21
CA LYS A 246 6.57 15.53 17.02
C LYS A 246 5.36 15.96 16.18
N LEU A 247 4.78 14.98 15.50
CA LEU A 247 3.62 15.13 14.62
C LEU A 247 2.32 14.67 15.30
#